data_AF-A0AAD7WH65-F1
#
_entry.id   AF-A0AAD7WH65-F1
#
_cell.length_a   1.000
_cell.length_b   1.000
_cell.length_c   1.000
_cell.angle_alpha   90.00
_cell.angle_beta   90.00
_cell.angle_gamma   90.00
#
_symmetry.space_group_name_H-M   'P 1'
#
loop_
_entity.id
_entity.type
_entity.pdbx_description
1 polymer ?
#
loop_
_entity_poly.entity_id
_entity_poly.type
_entity_poly.pdbx_seq_one_letter_code
_entity_poly.pdbx_strand_id
1 'polypeptide(L)'
;MAEDQQQPGQLQKPTSGIGSLPSLVPGLQGAEASALQHKIRNSICKSVQSRVDNILQDVEKFTDIEKLYLYLKLPSGPSNGTEKSDQSSMSSSRTQQMHAFNWIRNHLEEHPETSLPKQEVYDEYKSYCDNLGYHPLSAADFGKIMKNVFPNMKAPVVLEA
;
A
#
# COMPACT_ATOMS: atom_id res chain seq x y z
N MET A 1 -31.97 51.48 -23.96
CA MET A 1 -30.77 52.36 -24.11
C MET A 1 -29.63 51.57 -23.47
N ALA A 2 -28.88 50.83 -24.29
CA ALA A 2 -27.67 51.26 -25.01
C ALA A 2 -26.45 50.94 -24.12
N GLU A 3 -25.80 49.80 -24.37
CA GLU A 3 -24.61 49.64 -25.23
C GLU A 3 -23.34 50.09 -24.51
N ASP A 4 -22.51 49.10 -24.13
CA ASP A 4 -21.06 49.24 -24.21
C ASP A 4 -20.50 47.97 -24.87
N GLN A 5 -19.73 48.21 -25.92
CA GLN A 5 -19.24 47.28 -26.91
C GLN A 5 -17.74 47.57 -27.04
N GLN A 6 -16.86 46.64 -26.71
CA GLN A 6 -15.65 46.36 -27.50
C GLN A 6 -14.93 45.07 -27.06
N GLN A 7 -14.23 44.46 -28.01
CA GLN A 7 -13.75 43.08 -28.15
C GLN A 7 -12.18 43.06 -28.11
N PRO A 8 -11.50 41.95 -28.48
CA PRO A 8 -10.96 40.87 -27.64
C PRO A 8 -9.44 40.98 -27.36
N GLY A 9 -9.01 40.56 -26.16
CA GLY A 9 -7.61 40.31 -25.82
C GLY A 9 -7.31 38.82 -25.78
N GLN A 10 -6.46 38.35 -26.70
CA GLN A 10 -5.89 37.00 -26.72
C GLN A 10 -5.01 36.76 -25.49
N LEU A 11 -5.32 35.74 -24.68
CA LEU A 11 -4.36 35.16 -23.71
C LEU A 11 -4.64 33.67 -23.46
N GLN A 12 -3.85 32.86 -24.18
CA GLN A 12 -3.15 31.63 -23.78
C GLN A 12 -3.82 30.65 -22.80
N LYS A 13 -4.03 29.43 -23.31
CA LYS A 13 -4.40 28.20 -22.60
C LYS A 13 -3.54 27.96 -21.34
N PRO A 14 -4.14 27.71 -20.17
CA PRO A 14 -3.44 27.05 -19.08
C PRO A 14 -3.26 25.57 -19.41
N THR A 15 -1.99 25.19 -19.46
CA THR A 15 -1.47 23.86 -19.67
C THR A 15 -1.92 22.90 -18.57
N SER A 16 -2.33 21.71 -18.99
CA SER A 16 -2.36 20.49 -18.20
C SER A 16 -1.05 20.30 -17.45
N GLY A 17 -1.12 19.92 -16.17
CA GLY A 17 0.05 19.68 -15.33
C GLY A 17 -0.28 19.09 -13.97
N ILE A 18 -1.26 18.19 -13.89
CA ILE A 18 -1.38 17.28 -12.75
C ILE A 18 -0.46 16.09 -13.04
N GLY A 19 0.52 15.87 -12.16
CA GLY A 19 1.10 14.55 -11.94
C GLY A 19 2.56 14.37 -12.34
N SER A 20 3.42 14.25 -11.33
CA SER A 20 4.33 13.10 -11.29
C SER A 20 4.71 12.82 -9.84
N LEU A 21 4.01 11.84 -9.28
CA LEU A 21 4.55 11.04 -8.18
C LEU A 21 5.83 10.34 -8.69
N PRO A 22 6.89 10.21 -7.87
CA PRO A 22 8.10 9.52 -8.30
C PRO A 22 7.79 8.03 -8.52
N SER A 23 7.85 7.62 -9.79
CA SER A 23 7.87 6.22 -10.22
C SER A 23 9.12 5.54 -9.67
N LEU A 24 8.98 4.85 -8.55
CA LEU A 24 9.98 3.92 -7.99
C LEU A 24 10.00 2.61 -8.80
N VAL A 25 10.51 2.63 -10.02
CA VAL A 25 11.09 1.44 -10.66
C VAL A 25 12.11 1.85 -11.75
N PRO A 26 13.41 1.58 -11.57
CA PRO A 26 14.38 1.65 -12.66
C PRO A 26 14.23 0.46 -13.61
N GLY A 27 13.89 0.72 -14.88
CA GLY A 27 14.25 -0.15 -16.00
C GLY A 27 13.16 -1.06 -16.57
N LEU A 28 12.29 -0.48 -17.40
CA LEU A 28 11.81 -1.10 -18.65
C LEU A 28 11.41 0.06 -19.57
N GLN A 29 12.20 0.27 -20.62
CA GLN A 29 11.99 1.36 -21.57
C GLN A 29 10.62 1.21 -22.22
N GLY A 30 9.83 2.29 -22.27
CA GLY A 30 8.44 2.27 -22.72
C GLY A 30 8.23 1.62 -24.11
N ALA A 31 9.25 1.62 -24.97
CA ALA A 31 9.22 0.94 -26.26
C ALA A 31 9.09 -0.59 -26.15
N GLU A 32 9.77 -1.22 -25.18
CA GLU A 32 9.72 -2.67 -24.98
C GLU A 32 8.38 -3.14 -24.41
N ALA A 33 7.80 -2.35 -23.49
CA ALA A 33 6.47 -2.60 -22.93
C ALA A 33 5.38 -2.52 -24.02
N SER A 34 5.44 -1.51 -24.89
CA SER A 34 4.50 -1.37 -26.01
C SER A 34 4.65 -2.48 -27.05
N ALA A 35 5.89 -2.91 -27.36
CA ALA A 35 6.14 -4.01 -28.29
C ALA A 35 5.58 -5.35 -27.76
N LEU A 36 5.77 -5.63 -26.46
CA LEU A 36 5.22 -6.81 -25.81
C LEU A 36 3.68 -6.80 -25.81
N GLN A 37 3.06 -5.66 -25.47
CA GLN A 37 1.61 -5.53 -25.52
C GLN A 37 1.05 -5.79 -26.91
N HIS A 38 1.69 -5.25 -27.95
CA HIS A 38 1.26 -5.46 -29.32
C HIS A 38 1.40 -6.93 -29.74
N LYS A 39 2.50 -7.59 -29.34
CA LYS A 39 2.73 -9.01 -29.59
C LYS A 39 1.67 -9.89 -28.92
N ILE A 40 1.31 -9.60 -27.68
CA ILE A 40 0.24 -10.32 -26.94
C ILE A 40 -1.11 -10.07 -27.60
N ARG A 41 -1.45 -8.82 -27.92
CA ARG A 41 -2.68 -8.46 -28.63
C ARG A 41 -2.82 -9.25 -29.93
N ASN A 42 -1.75 -9.34 -30.73
CA ASN A 42 -1.77 -10.07 -32.00
C ASN A 42 -1.82 -11.59 -31.85
N SER A 43 -1.49 -12.13 -30.67
CA SER A 43 -1.55 -13.57 -30.39
C SER A 43 -2.96 -14.09 -30.05
N ILE A 44 -3.92 -13.20 -29.78
CA ILE A 44 -5.31 -13.55 -29.46
C ILE A 44 -6.26 -13.19 -30.61
N CYS A 45 -7.37 -13.92 -30.75
CA CYS A 45 -8.29 -13.74 -31.87
C CYS A 45 -9.03 -12.38 -31.84
N LYS A 46 -9.42 -11.87 -33.01
CA LYS A 46 -10.04 -10.54 -33.16
C LYS A 46 -11.31 -10.36 -32.32
N SER A 47 -12.09 -11.42 -32.14
CA SER A 47 -13.29 -11.38 -31.30
C SER A 47 -12.96 -11.07 -29.83
N VAL A 48 -11.91 -11.69 -29.29
CA VAL A 48 -11.46 -11.44 -27.92
C VAL A 48 -10.85 -10.04 -27.80
N GLN A 49 -10.06 -9.60 -28.77
CA GLN A 49 -9.52 -8.23 -28.79
C GLN A 49 -10.64 -7.18 -28.71
N SER A 50 -11.65 -7.30 -29.58
CA SER A 50 -12.81 -6.41 -29.58
C SER A 50 -13.54 -6.43 -28.24
N ARG A 51 -13.71 -7.61 -27.62
CA ARG A 51 -14.34 -7.72 -26.29
C ARG A 51 -13.55 -6.95 -25.23
N VAL A 52 -12.22 -7.03 -25.25
CA VAL A 52 -11.36 -6.30 -24.31
C VAL A 52 -11.46 -4.80 -24.53
N ASP A 53 -11.41 -4.34 -25.78
CA ASP A 53 -11.53 -2.91 -26.11
C ASP A 53 -12.89 -2.33 -25.65
N ASN A 54 -14.00 -3.08 -25.81
CA ASN A 54 -15.31 -2.67 -25.30
C ASN A 54 -15.35 -2.57 -23.76
N ILE A 55 -14.78 -3.55 -23.05
CA ILE A 55 -14.70 -3.51 -21.58
C ILE A 55 -13.92 -2.28 -21.12
N LEU A 56 -12.80 -1.96 -21.77
CA LEU A 56 -12.01 -0.76 -21.45
C LEU A 56 -12.82 0.52 -21.67
N GLN A 57 -13.59 0.60 -22.75
CA GLN A 57 -14.46 1.75 -23.03
C GLN A 57 -15.55 1.91 -21.95
N ASP A 58 -16.09 0.83 -21.42
CA ASP A 58 -17.06 0.90 -20.33
C ASP A 58 -16.41 1.29 -18.99
N VAL A 59 -15.20 0.80 -18.71
CA VAL A 59 -14.42 1.19 -17.51
C VAL A 59 -14.05 2.67 -17.55
N GLU A 60 -13.82 3.26 -18.72
CA GLU A 60 -13.52 4.69 -18.85
C GLU A 60 -14.67 5.57 -18.35
N LYS A 61 -15.92 5.10 -18.50
CA LYS A 61 -17.14 5.78 -18.03
C LYS A 61 -17.35 5.69 -16.52
N PHE A 62 -16.63 4.81 -15.83
CA PHE A 62 -16.75 4.64 -14.39
C PHE A 62 -16.14 5.83 -13.65
N THR A 63 -16.80 6.22 -12.56
CA THR A 63 -16.24 7.10 -11.54
C THR A 63 -15.07 6.41 -10.82
N ASP A 64 -14.24 7.18 -10.11
CA ASP A 64 -13.08 6.62 -9.43
C ASP A 64 -13.47 5.58 -8.35
N ILE A 65 -14.61 5.76 -7.68
CA ILE A 65 -15.12 4.81 -6.70
C ILE A 65 -15.61 3.50 -7.36
N GLU A 66 -16.22 3.59 -8.54
CA GLU A 66 -16.64 2.42 -9.31
C GLU A 66 -15.44 1.67 -9.88
N LYS A 67 -14.41 2.39 -10.36
CA LYS A 67 -13.11 1.80 -10.75
C LYS A 67 -12.48 1.08 -9.56
N LEU A 68 -12.47 1.70 -8.38
CA LEU A 68 -11.98 1.09 -7.15
C LEU A 68 -12.75 -0.19 -6.81
N TYR A 69 -14.08 -0.16 -6.90
CA TYR A 69 -14.92 -1.34 -6.67
C TYR A 69 -14.65 -2.45 -7.69
N LEU A 70 -14.47 -2.11 -8.97
CA LEU A 70 -14.10 -3.06 -10.02
C LEU A 70 -12.75 -3.73 -9.71
N TYR A 71 -11.72 -2.96 -9.34
CA TYR A 71 -10.42 -3.50 -8.97
C TYR A 71 -10.51 -4.53 -7.84
N LEU A 72 -11.38 -4.29 -6.84
CA LEU A 72 -11.61 -5.23 -5.74
C LEU A 72 -12.34 -6.51 -6.17
N LYS A 73 -13.11 -6.47 -7.27
CA LYS A 73 -13.89 -7.60 -7.80
C LYS A 73 -13.17 -8.42 -8.86
N LEU A 74 -12.24 -7.82 -9.60
CA LEU A 74 -11.45 -8.55 -10.58
C LEU A 74 -10.68 -9.68 -9.87
N PRO A 75 -10.62 -10.89 -10.45
CA PRO A 75 -9.76 -11.93 -9.94
C PRO A 75 -8.33 -11.41 -10.03
N SER A 76 -7.79 -11.02 -8.87
CA SER A 76 -6.34 -11.06 -8.69
C SER A 76 -5.93 -12.46 -9.12
N GLY A 77 -4.90 -12.61 -9.95
CA GLY A 77 -4.47 -13.92 -10.46
C GLY A 77 -4.12 -14.90 -9.32
N PRO A 78 -3.31 -15.94 -9.54
CA PRO A 78 -2.70 -16.65 -8.42
C PRO A 78 -1.73 -15.70 -7.71
N SER A 79 -2.28 -14.77 -6.92
CA SER A 79 -1.60 -14.08 -5.86
C SER A 79 -1.08 -15.20 -5.00
N ASN A 80 0.23 -15.33 -4.93
CA ASN A 80 0.89 -16.25 -4.01
C ASN A 80 0.28 -16.01 -2.62
N GLY A 81 -0.64 -16.89 -2.25
CA GLY A 81 -1.37 -16.98 -0.98
C GLY A 81 -1.88 -15.67 -0.39
N THR A 82 -3.10 -15.26 -0.73
CA THR A 82 -3.99 -14.70 0.31
C THR A 82 -5.46 -14.96 -0.04
N GLU A 83 -5.88 -16.22 0.12
CA GLU A 83 -7.28 -16.64 -0.01
C GLU A 83 -8.15 -15.95 1.06
N LYS A 84 -9.36 -15.56 0.67
CA LYS A 84 -10.41 -15.14 1.59
C LYS A 84 -11.24 -16.40 1.90
N SER A 85 -11.53 -16.59 3.18
CA SER A 85 -12.15 -17.75 3.85
C SER A 85 -11.15 -18.84 4.26
N ASP A 86 -10.99 -19.01 5.57
CA ASP A 86 -10.08 -19.91 6.32
C ASP A 86 -8.59 -19.52 6.44
N GLN A 87 -8.25 -18.26 6.11
CA GLN A 87 -6.88 -17.72 6.22
C GLN A 87 -6.63 -16.82 7.43
N SER A 88 -7.46 -16.92 8.46
CA SER A 88 -7.38 -16.09 9.67
C SER A 88 -6.19 -16.43 10.59
N SER A 89 -5.43 -17.50 10.34
CA SER A 89 -4.27 -17.88 11.16
C SER A 89 -2.90 -17.59 10.52
N MET A 90 -2.80 -17.51 9.19
CA MET A 90 -1.51 -17.27 8.49
C MET A 90 -1.33 -15.79 8.08
N SER A 91 -2.41 -15.09 7.70
CA SER A 91 -2.37 -13.66 7.32
C SER A 91 -2.40 -12.74 8.55
N SER A 92 -3.11 -13.16 9.60
CA SER A 92 -3.07 -12.50 10.91
C SER A 92 -1.64 -12.41 11.44
N SER A 93 -0.84 -13.48 11.33
CA SER A 93 0.55 -13.47 11.77
C SER A 93 1.39 -12.39 11.08
N ARG A 94 1.24 -12.18 9.76
CA ARG A 94 1.98 -11.13 9.03
C ARG A 94 1.52 -9.72 9.42
N THR A 95 0.21 -9.53 9.54
CA THR A 95 -0.38 -8.25 9.97
C THR A 95 -0.01 -7.92 11.42
N GLN A 96 -0.07 -8.90 12.32
CA GLN A 96 0.37 -8.80 13.72
C GLN A 96 1.87 -8.52 13.83
N GLN A 97 2.70 -9.15 12.98
CA GLN A 97 4.13 -8.84 12.87
C GLN A 97 4.36 -7.39 12.45
N MET A 98 3.59 -6.86 11.50
CA MET A 98 3.67 -5.44 11.13
C MET A 98 3.22 -4.51 12.26
N HIS A 99 2.12 -4.82 12.96
CA HIS A 99 1.67 -4.03 14.10
C HIS A 99 2.71 -4.01 15.21
N ALA A 100 3.29 -5.16 15.55
CA ALA A 100 4.36 -5.25 16.53
C ALA A 100 5.62 -4.49 16.07
N PHE A 101 6.02 -4.62 14.81
CA PHE A 101 7.17 -3.89 14.26
C PHE A 101 6.99 -2.38 14.34
N ASN A 102 5.83 -1.87 13.94
CA ASN A 102 5.52 -0.44 14.00
C ASN A 102 5.42 0.05 15.45
N TRP A 103 4.81 -0.74 16.33
CA TRP A 103 4.72 -0.40 17.75
C TRP A 103 6.11 -0.28 18.37
N ILE A 104 6.95 -1.31 18.20
CA ILE A 104 8.34 -1.36 18.70
C ILE A 104 9.13 -0.14 18.20
N ARG A 105 9.06 0.15 16.89
CA ARG A 105 9.79 1.28 16.30
C ARG A 105 9.32 2.66 16.80
N ASN A 106 8.02 2.80 17.11
CA ASN A 106 7.44 4.08 17.50
C ASN A 106 7.47 4.32 19.02
N HIS A 107 7.52 3.26 19.84
CA HIS A 107 7.39 3.34 21.30
C HIS A 107 8.67 2.93 22.05
N LEU A 108 9.67 2.37 21.37
CA LEU A 108 10.96 2.01 21.97
C LEU A 108 12.08 2.79 21.31
N GLU A 109 13.01 3.30 22.12
CA GLU A 109 14.20 4.01 21.67
C GLU A 109 15.46 3.36 22.29
N GLU A 110 16.58 3.40 21.57
CA GLU A 110 17.84 2.82 22.03
C GLU A 110 18.65 3.86 22.83
N HIS A 111 18.79 3.65 24.14
CA HIS A 111 19.64 4.46 25.01
C HIS A 111 20.78 3.61 25.62
N PRO A 112 22.03 4.11 25.62
CA PRO A 112 23.19 3.35 26.09
C PRO A 112 23.29 3.17 27.61
N GLU A 113 22.57 3.98 28.39
CA GLU A 113 22.73 4.05 29.86
C GLU A 113 21.57 3.42 30.66
N THR A 114 20.57 2.85 30.01
CA THR A 114 19.38 2.33 30.71
C THR A 114 18.90 1.04 30.03
N SER A 115 18.15 0.18 30.72
CA SER A 115 17.33 -0.85 30.06
C SER A 115 16.06 -1.26 30.83
N LEU A 116 14.89 -1.13 30.21
CA LEU A 116 13.62 -1.81 30.46
C LEU A 116 13.74 -3.35 30.48
N PRO A 117 12.99 -3.98 31.39
CA PRO A 117 12.72 -5.41 31.35
C PRO A 117 11.93 -5.79 30.09
N LYS A 118 12.33 -6.89 29.44
CA LYS A 118 11.63 -7.45 28.27
C LYS A 118 10.14 -7.73 28.54
N GLN A 119 9.80 -8.08 29.79
CA GLN A 119 8.43 -8.39 30.19
C GLN A 119 7.54 -7.13 30.20
N GLU A 120 8.02 -6.03 30.77
CA GLU A 120 7.27 -4.76 30.85
C GLU A 120 6.95 -4.22 29.46
N VAL A 121 7.91 -4.30 28.53
CA VAL A 121 7.70 -3.90 27.13
C VAL A 121 6.60 -4.73 26.45
N TYR A 122 6.58 -6.05 26.71
CA TYR A 122 5.55 -6.91 26.14
C TYR A 122 4.18 -6.65 26.77
N ASP A 123 4.12 -6.36 28.06
CA ASP A 123 2.89 -6.06 28.77
C ASP A 123 2.26 -4.74 28.25
N GLU A 124 3.07 -3.72 27.94
CA GLU A 124 2.59 -2.51 27.26
C GLU A 124 2.08 -2.77 25.85
N TYR A 125 2.83 -3.52 25.03
CA TYR A 125 2.39 -3.90 23.68
C TYR A 125 1.07 -4.68 23.72
N LYS A 126 0.90 -5.55 24.71
CA LYS A 126 -0.33 -6.31 24.92
C LYS A 126 -1.50 -5.37 25.26
N SER A 127 -1.30 -4.42 26.16
CA SER A 127 -2.29 -3.39 26.50
C SER A 127 -2.69 -2.55 25.28
N TYR A 128 -1.72 -2.15 24.45
CA TYR A 128 -1.96 -1.45 23.19
C TYR A 128 -2.83 -2.27 22.22
N CYS A 129 -2.55 -3.58 22.11
CA CYS A 129 -3.37 -4.48 21.30
C CYS A 129 -4.79 -4.61 21.86
N ASP A 130 -4.93 -4.79 23.17
CA ASP A 130 -6.23 -4.94 23.85
C ASP A 130 -7.10 -3.67 23.66
N ASN A 131 -6.49 -2.47 23.68
CA ASN A 131 -7.20 -1.20 23.47
C ASN A 131 -7.68 -0.97 22.03
N LEU A 132 -6.99 -1.55 21.04
CA LEU A 132 -7.35 -1.45 19.62
C LEU A 132 -8.18 -2.65 19.11
N GLY A 133 -8.44 -3.65 19.97
CA GLY A 133 -9.09 -4.90 19.59
C GLY A 133 -8.22 -5.79 18.70
N TYR A 134 -6.90 -5.62 18.77
CA TYR A 134 -5.94 -6.46 18.04
C TYR A 134 -5.56 -7.68 18.87
N HIS A 135 -5.27 -8.78 18.18
CA HIS A 135 -4.75 -9.96 18.82
C HIS A 135 -3.22 -9.84 18.95
N PRO A 136 -2.66 -9.77 20.17
CA PRO A 136 -1.23 -9.62 20.37
C PRO A 136 -0.47 -10.88 19.89
N LEU A 137 0.78 -10.67 19.44
CA LEU A 137 1.73 -11.76 19.15
C LEU A 137 2.11 -12.53 20.41
N SER A 138 2.65 -13.75 20.24
CA SER A 138 3.31 -14.45 21.32
C SER A 138 4.55 -13.68 21.80
N ALA A 139 4.91 -13.80 23.09
CA ALA A 139 6.12 -13.18 23.64
C ALA A 139 7.41 -13.64 22.91
N ALA A 140 7.40 -14.85 22.33
CA ALA A 140 8.50 -15.37 21.53
C ALA A 140 8.63 -14.64 20.19
N ASP A 141 7.52 -14.46 19.47
CA ASP A 141 7.49 -13.77 18.17
C ASP A 141 7.75 -12.27 18.33
N PHE A 142 7.18 -11.65 19.36
CA PHE A 142 7.46 -10.26 19.71
C PHE A 142 8.95 -10.05 19.97
N GLY A 143 9.58 -10.91 20.78
CA GLY A 143 11.02 -10.85 21.05
C GLY A 143 11.88 -11.03 19.79
N LYS A 144 11.42 -11.80 18.81
CA LYS A 144 12.10 -11.99 17.53
C LYS A 144 12.08 -10.70 16.69
N ILE A 145 10.95 -10.02 16.64
CA ILE A 145 10.81 -8.73 15.93
C ILE A 145 11.64 -7.66 16.62
N MET A 146 11.59 -7.62 17.96
CA MET A 146 12.35 -6.68 18.76
C MET A 146 13.87 -6.80 18.53
N LYS A 147 14.39 -8.02 18.46
CA LYS A 147 15.79 -8.28 18.12
C LYS A 147 16.13 -7.91 16.66
N ASN A 148 15.16 -7.93 15.77
CA ASN A 148 15.34 -7.49 14.38
C ASN A 148 15.33 -5.96 14.25
N VAL A 149 14.52 -5.26 15.07
CA VAL A 149 14.48 -3.79 15.10
C VAL A 149 15.72 -3.24 15.82
N PHE A 150 16.15 -3.87 16.91
CA PHE A 150 17.33 -3.49 17.68
C PHE A 150 18.34 -4.65 17.77
N PRO A 151 19.09 -4.90 16.69
CA PRO A 151 20.05 -6.01 16.64
C PRO A 151 21.24 -5.85 17.60
N ASN A 152 21.52 -4.62 18.06
CA ASN A 152 22.62 -4.30 18.97
C ASN A 152 22.19 -4.15 20.45
N MET A 153 20.89 -4.27 20.75
CA MET A 153 20.36 -4.05 22.09
C MET A 153 20.74 -5.18 23.05
N LYS A 154 21.39 -4.81 24.17
CA LYS A 154 21.57 -5.71 25.32
C LYS A 154 20.34 -5.75 26.22
N ALA A 155 19.49 -4.71 26.21
CA ALA A 155 18.11 -4.69 26.71
C ALA A 155 17.40 -3.34 26.30
N PRO A 156 16.07 -3.30 26.06
CA PRO A 156 15.28 -2.11 25.60
C PRO A 156 15.19 -1.01 26.65
N VAL A 157 14.85 0.27 26.39
CA VAL A 157 14.50 1.28 27.44
C VAL A 157 13.46 2.35 27.04
N VAL A 158 12.79 2.97 28.03
CA VAL A 158 11.67 3.95 27.95
C VAL A 158 12.10 5.40 27.65
N LEU A 159 11.13 6.18 27.14
CA LEU A 159 10.84 7.52 27.68
C LEU A 159 9.38 7.60 28.16
N GLU A 160 9.23 8.17 29.36
CA GLU A 160 7.99 8.61 29.98
C GLU A 160 7.61 10.01 29.47
N ALA A 161 6.29 10.25 29.39
CA ALA A 161 5.54 11.49 29.15
C ALA A 161 5.15 11.85 27.70
#